data_AF-A0ABD1ACW7-F1
#
_entry.id   AF-A0ABD1ACW7-F1
#
_cell.length_a   1.000
_cell.length_b   1.000
_cell.length_c   1.000
_cell.angle_alpha   90.00
_cell.angle_beta   90.00
_cell.angle_gamma   90.00
#
_symmetry.space_group_name_H-M   'P 1'
#
loop_
_entity.id
_entity.type
_entity.pdbx_description
1 polymer ?
#
loop_
_entity_poly.entity_id
_entity_poly.type
_entity_poly.pdbx_seq_one_letter_code
_entity_poly.pdbx_strand_id
1 'polypeptide(L)'
;MQDCQYEVVTRGICLSEAQNVISVSKGPRMGPSKQLMGMDTESQWVDRECEVSAILILYGLPRLLTGYILAHEMMHAYLRLNGYRNLNIVLEEGLCQVLGHMWLESTADATEASSSSSPTPAANASKKGEWSDFEKKLVDFCKNQIETDDSPVYGAGFRIVNCMVAKSSLQETLKEILRRSRKRFQIQSSESARL
;
A
#
# COMPACT_ATOMS: atom_id res chain seq x y z
N MET A 1 -20.02 13.27 18.32
CA MET A 1 -18.73 13.90 17.96
C MET A 1 -17.78 13.57 19.08
N GLN A 2 -16.90 12.60 18.86
CA GLN A 2 -15.82 12.28 19.78
C GLN A 2 -14.59 12.12 18.89
N ASP A 3 -13.81 13.19 18.81
CA ASP A 3 -12.55 13.23 18.09
C ASP A 3 -11.50 12.42 18.86
N CYS A 4 -11.41 11.12 18.56
CA CYS A 4 -10.21 10.34 18.88
C CYS A 4 -9.15 10.71 17.85
N GLN A 5 -8.46 11.83 18.05
CA GLN A 5 -7.20 12.08 17.38
C GLN A 5 -6.16 11.09 17.92
N TYR A 6 -6.10 9.91 17.30
CA TYR A 6 -4.85 9.16 17.27
C TYR A 6 -3.87 10.02 16.49
N GLU A 7 -2.92 10.68 17.17
CA GLU A 7 -1.75 11.24 16.52
C GLU A 7 -0.97 10.10 15.86
N VAL A 8 -1.29 9.82 14.60
CA VAL A 8 -0.50 8.91 13.77
C VAL A 8 0.81 9.63 13.50
N VAL A 9 1.88 9.21 14.16
CA VAL A 9 3.23 9.67 13.81
C VAL A 9 3.58 9.03 12.47
N THR A 10 3.32 9.76 11.39
CA THR A 10 3.63 9.34 10.02
C THR A 10 5.15 9.32 9.82
N ARG A 11 5.71 8.12 9.66
CA ARG A 11 7.16 7.91 9.45
C ARG A 11 7.53 7.60 8.00
N GLY A 12 6.53 7.30 7.17
CA GLY A 12 6.64 7.09 5.74
C GLY A 12 5.36 7.58 5.02
N ILE A 13 5.49 7.95 3.74
CA ILE A 13 4.37 8.37 2.90
C ILE A 13 4.59 7.90 1.45
N CYS A 14 3.62 7.17 0.90
CA CYS A 14 3.49 6.93 -0.53
C CYS A 14 2.65 8.04 -1.20
N LEU A 15 3.29 8.85 -2.05
CA LEU A 15 2.66 9.92 -2.81
C LEU A 15 2.19 9.44 -4.19
N SER A 16 1.04 9.93 -4.61
CA SER A 16 0.45 9.58 -5.91
C SER A 16 -0.36 10.74 -6.49
N GLU A 17 -0.23 10.98 -7.79
CA GLU A 17 -1.02 11.99 -8.49
C GLU A 17 -2.31 11.36 -9.05
N ALA A 18 -3.47 11.96 -8.76
CA ALA A 18 -4.76 11.56 -9.31
C ALA A 18 -5.41 12.75 -10.00
N GLN A 19 -5.47 12.72 -11.34
CA GLN A 19 -6.19 13.72 -12.13
C GLN A 19 -7.56 13.18 -12.55
N ASN A 20 -8.62 13.78 -12.00
CA ASN A 20 -9.98 13.59 -12.47
C ASN A 20 -10.33 14.71 -13.45
N VAL A 21 -10.48 14.38 -14.74
CA VAL A 21 -11.06 15.32 -15.72
C VAL A 21 -12.56 15.12 -15.72
N ILE A 22 -13.31 16.14 -15.25
CA ILE A 22 -14.77 16.07 -15.07
C ILE A 22 -15.51 16.47 -16.35
N SER A 23 -14.88 17.22 -17.26
CA SER A 23 -15.50 17.68 -18.51
C SER A 23 -14.51 17.78 -19.66
N VAL A 24 -14.87 17.23 -20.81
CA VAL A 24 -14.14 17.43 -22.07
C VAL A 24 -15.09 18.15 -23.03
N SER A 25 -14.77 19.40 -23.38
CA SER A 25 -15.56 20.16 -24.35
C SER A 25 -15.08 19.85 -25.77
N LYS A 26 -15.99 19.44 -26.66
CA LYS A 26 -15.67 19.32 -28.08
C LYS A 26 -15.57 20.72 -28.69
N GLY A 27 -14.46 21.01 -29.35
CA GLY A 27 -14.24 22.32 -29.98
C GLY A 27 -15.31 22.61 -31.05
N PRO A 28 -15.78 23.87 -31.16
CA PRO A 28 -16.82 24.23 -32.11
C PRO A 28 -16.37 24.06 -33.56
N ARG A 29 -17.30 23.69 -34.45
CA ARG A 29 -17.05 23.60 -35.90
C ARG A 29 -17.47 24.90 -36.58
N MET A 30 -16.62 25.39 -37.49
CA MET A 30 -16.90 26.58 -38.30
C MET A 30 -17.89 26.22 -39.41
N GLY A 31 -19.11 26.77 -39.35
CA GLY A 31 -20.12 26.58 -40.38
C GLY A 31 -19.86 27.43 -41.64
N PRO A 32 -20.58 27.18 -42.74
CA PRO A 32 -20.45 27.90 -44.02
C PRO A 32 -20.63 29.43 -43.93
N SER A 33 -21.27 29.92 -42.86
CA SER A 33 -21.58 31.34 -42.60
C SER A 33 -20.66 32.00 -41.56
N LYS A 34 -19.51 31.41 -41.19
CA LYS A 34 -18.64 31.85 -40.06
C LYS A 34 -19.32 31.80 -38.68
N GLN A 35 -20.47 31.14 -38.55
CA GLN A 35 -21.04 30.82 -37.23
C GLN A 35 -20.35 29.59 -36.62
N LEU A 36 -20.03 29.70 -35.33
CA LEU A 36 -19.58 28.58 -34.50
C LEU A 36 -20.81 27.73 -34.13
N MET A 37 -20.88 26.48 -34.61
CA MET A 37 -21.91 25.51 -34.23
C MET A 37 -21.31 24.30 -33.50
N GLY A 38 -22.11 23.70 -32.61
CA GLY A 38 -21.84 22.38 -32.02
C GLY A 38 -20.80 22.37 -30.88
N MET A 39 -20.92 23.29 -29.90
CA MET A 39 -20.29 23.07 -28.60
C MET A 39 -21.17 22.09 -27.82
N ASP A 40 -20.83 20.82 -27.88
CA ASP A 40 -21.38 19.79 -27.00
C ASP A 40 -20.39 19.59 -25.85
N THR A 41 -20.86 19.84 -24.63
CA THR A 41 -20.10 19.54 -23.41
C THR A 41 -20.60 18.21 -22.87
N GLU A 42 -19.81 17.17 -23.03
CA GLU A 42 -20.07 15.88 -22.39
C GLU A 42 -19.15 15.73 -21.16
N SER A 43 -19.74 15.38 -20.03
CA SER A 43 -18.99 14.96 -18.85
C SER A 43 -18.51 13.53 -19.08
N GLN A 44 -17.24 13.37 -19.43
CA GLN A 44 -16.61 12.06 -19.55
C GLN A 44 -15.63 11.88 -18.38
N TRP A 45 -15.82 10.80 -17.62
CA TRP A 45 -14.83 10.37 -16.64
C TRP A 45 -13.63 9.78 -17.38
N VAL A 46 -12.50 10.49 -17.35
CA VAL A 46 -11.23 9.95 -17.83
C VAL A 46 -10.46 9.47 -16.60
N ASP A 47 -10.41 8.15 -16.42
CA ASP A 47 -9.57 7.53 -15.41
C ASP A 47 -8.12 7.57 -15.91
N ARG A 48 -7.37 8.62 -15.53
CA ARG A 48 -5.92 8.65 -15.81
C ARG A 48 -5.22 7.68 -14.87
N GLU A 49 -4.20 6.99 -15.38
CA GLU A 49 -3.35 6.10 -14.57
C GLU A 49 -2.71 6.90 -13.43
N CYS A 50 -2.74 6.36 -12.22
CA CYS A 50 -2.24 7.04 -11.04
C CYS A 50 -0.78 6.69 -10.90
N GLU A 51 0.09 7.63 -11.23
CA GLU A 51 1.52 7.45 -11.08
C GLU A 51 1.89 7.65 -9.61
N VAL A 52 2.45 6.60 -9.00
CA VAL A 52 3.14 6.73 -7.71
C VAL A 52 4.37 7.57 -7.98
N SER A 53 4.39 8.79 -7.44
CA SER A 53 5.44 9.77 -7.74
C SER A 53 6.64 9.64 -6.80
N ALA A 54 6.39 9.28 -5.54
CA ALA A 54 7.44 9.12 -4.55
C ALA A 54 7.03 8.21 -3.39
N ILE A 55 8.02 7.61 -2.75
CA ILE A 55 7.94 7.09 -1.38
C ILE A 55 8.90 7.91 -0.54
N LEU A 56 8.37 8.57 0.48
CA LEU A 56 9.14 9.38 1.42
C LEU A 56 9.27 8.63 2.73
N ILE A 57 10.47 8.61 3.32
CA ILE A 57 10.74 8.01 4.63
C ILE A 57 11.47 9.03 5.49
N LEU A 58 11.10 9.12 6.76
CA LEU A 58 11.75 9.99 7.72
C LEU A 58 13.25 9.63 7.84
N TYR A 59 14.11 10.64 7.74
CA TYR A 59 15.54 10.49 7.87
C TYR A 59 15.97 10.16 9.32
N GLY A 60 17.09 9.44 9.47
CA GLY A 60 17.70 9.16 10.78
C GLY A 60 17.13 7.93 11.50
N LEU A 61 16.20 7.20 10.88
CA LEU A 61 15.68 5.95 11.44
C LEU A 61 16.70 4.80 11.30
N PRO A 62 16.75 3.87 12.28
CA PRO A 62 17.56 2.66 12.17
C PRO A 62 17.21 1.89 10.88
N ARG A 63 18.22 1.30 10.24
CA ARG A 63 18.08 0.54 8.97
C ARG A 63 16.89 -0.43 8.98
N LEU A 64 16.69 -1.11 10.10
CA LEU A 64 15.57 -2.03 10.33
C LEU A 64 14.21 -1.36 10.25
N LEU A 65 14.04 -0.25 10.97
CA LEU A 65 12.79 0.49 11.00
C LEU A 65 12.51 1.11 9.63
N THR A 66 13.54 1.63 8.96
CA THR A 66 13.45 2.14 7.58
C THR A 66 12.98 1.06 6.62
N GLY A 67 13.52 -0.16 6.71
CA GLY A 67 13.12 -1.26 5.82
C GLY A 67 11.69 -1.73 6.04
N TYR A 68 11.25 -1.81 7.30
CA TYR A 68 9.86 -2.09 7.65
C TYR A 68 8.90 -1.02 7.07
N ILE A 69 9.21 0.27 7.29
CA ILE A 69 8.39 1.37 6.77
C ILE A 69 8.39 1.36 5.24
N LEU A 70 9.54 1.13 4.60
CA LEU A 70 9.62 1.04 3.15
C LEU A 70 8.72 -0.08 2.61
N ALA A 71 8.77 -1.27 3.22
CA ALA A 71 7.91 -2.38 2.82
C ALA A 71 6.42 -2.02 2.94
N HIS A 72 6.03 -1.35 4.03
CA HIS A 72 4.68 -0.83 4.23
C HIS A 72 4.28 0.13 3.08
N GLU A 73 5.09 1.15 2.80
CA GLU A 73 4.79 2.12 1.73
C GLU A 73 4.85 1.52 0.31
N MET A 74 5.66 0.48 0.09
CA MET A 74 5.69 -0.24 -1.18
C MET A 74 4.40 -1.01 -1.45
N MET A 75 3.72 -1.49 -0.40
CA MET A 75 2.41 -2.13 -0.56
C MET A 75 1.35 -1.13 -1.05
N HIS A 76 1.32 0.05 -0.43
CA HIS A 76 0.54 1.18 -0.88
C HIS A 76 0.82 1.55 -2.34
N ALA A 77 2.10 1.65 -2.73
CA ALA A 77 2.49 1.91 -4.10
C ALA A 77 1.99 0.83 -5.06
N TYR A 78 2.16 -0.45 -4.69
CA TYR A 78 1.70 -1.58 -5.48
C TYR A 78 0.17 -1.53 -5.70
N LEU A 79 -0.61 -1.25 -4.66
CA LEU A 79 -2.07 -1.13 -4.78
C LEU A 79 -2.48 -0.02 -5.74
N ARG A 80 -1.84 1.15 -5.64
CA ARG A 80 -2.10 2.32 -6.50
C ARG A 80 -1.76 2.06 -7.97
N LEU A 81 -0.57 1.51 -8.24
CA LEU A 81 -0.11 1.16 -9.60
C LEU A 81 -0.99 0.11 -10.27
N ASN A 82 -1.69 -0.73 -9.50
CA ASN A 82 -2.63 -1.72 -10.02
C ASN A 82 -4.09 -1.24 -10.03
N GLY A 83 -4.34 0.06 -9.79
CA GLY A 83 -5.67 0.68 -9.90
C GLY A 83 -6.59 0.49 -8.69
N TYR A 84 -6.07 0.08 -7.53
CA TYR A 84 -6.88 -0.19 -6.33
C TYR A 84 -6.98 1.03 -5.41
N ARG A 85 -7.79 2.02 -5.80
CA ARG A 85 -7.84 3.34 -5.14
C ARG A 85 -8.88 3.50 -4.03
N ASN A 86 -9.90 2.64 -4.03
CA ASN A 86 -11.04 2.74 -3.12
C ASN A 86 -11.18 1.48 -2.26
N LEU A 87 -10.04 0.95 -1.81
CA LEU A 87 -10.07 -0.19 -0.92
C LEU A 87 -10.58 0.26 0.46
N ASN A 88 -11.20 -0.65 1.20
CA ASN A 88 -11.53 -0.35 2.58
C ASN A 88 -10.23 -0.07 3.34
N ILE A 89 -10.14 1.11 3.98
CA ILE A 89 -8.91 1.57 4.64
C ILE A 89 -8.35 0.57 5.65
N VAL A 90 -9.21 -0.15 6.39
CA VAL A 90 -8.78 -1.17 7.36
C VAL A 90 -8.10 -2.35 6.64
N LEU A 91 -8.59 -2.75 5.47
CA LEU A 91 -7.96 -3.82 4.67
C LEU A 91 -6.69 -3.34 3.95
N GLU A 92 -6.68 -2.09 3.48
CA GLU A 92 -5.51 -1.48 2.85
C GLU A 92 -4.35 -1.37 3.83
N GLU A 93 -4.57 -0.74 4.98
CA GLU A 93 -3.57 -0.61 6.04
C GLU A 93 -3.17 -1.98 6.59
N GLY A 94 -4.12 -2.92 6.69
CA GLY A 94 -3.84 -4.29 7.08
C GLY A 94 -2.87 -5.02 6.14
N LEU A 95 -3.04 -4.86 4.82
CA LEU A 95 -2.10 -5.41 3.83
C LEU A 95 -0.71 -4.77 3.96
N CYS A 96 -0.65 -3.46 4.16
CA CYS A 96 0.61 -2.72 4.31
C CYS A 96 1.35 -3.14 5.59
N GLN A 97 0.63 -3.29 6.70
CA GLN A 97 1.16 -3.80 7.96
C GLN A 97 1.68 -5.24 7.84
N VAL A 98 0.92 -6.13 7.18
CA VAL A 98 1.37 -7.52 6.96
C VAL A 98 2.63 -7.58 6.11
N LEU A 99 2.74 -6.78 5.04
CA LEU A 99 3.96 -6.79 4.23
C LEU A 99 5.18 -6.28 5.03
N GLY A 100 5.00 -5.24 5.84
CA GLY A 100 6.03 -4.75 6.76
C GLY A 100 6.44 -5.81 7.80
N HIS A 101 5.47 -6.50 8.39
CA HIS A 101 5.70 -7.58 9.35
C HIS A 101 6.46 -8.75 8.73
N MET A 102 6.05 -9.23 7.54
CA MET A 102 6.77 -10.28 6.80
C MET A 102 8.21 -9.88 6.45
N TRP A 103 8.45 -8.60 6.16
CA TRP A 103 9.82 -8.10 5.92
C TRP A 103 10.69 -8.23 7.19
N LEU A 104 10.14 -7.90 8.36
CA LEU A 104 10.80 -8.07 9.66
C LEU A 104 11.10 -9.56 9.94
N GLU A 105 10.17 -10.47 9.64
CA GLU A 105 10.37 -11.92 9.81
C GLU A 105 11.47 -12.49 8.92
N SER A 106 11.45 -12.15 7.62
CA SER A 106 12.46 -12.59 6.65
C SER A 106 13.88 -12.17 7.04
N THR A 107 13.95 -11.10 7.82
CA THR A 107 15.19 -10.52 8.30
C THR A 107 15.72 -11.28 9.52
N ALA A 108 14.84 -11.78 10.39
CA ALA A 108 15.19 -12.66 11.50
C ALA A 108 15.63 -14.06 11.01
N ASP A 109 14.87 -14.68 10.10
CA ASP A 109 15.13 -16.05 9.62
C ASP A 109 16.47 -16.19 8.88
N ALA A 110 16.89 -15.14 8.18
CA ALA A 110 18.20 -15.10 7.53
C ALA A 110 19.39 -15.19 8.53
N THR A 111 19.14 -14.90 9.80
CA THR A 111 20.15 -14.97 10.87
C THR A 111 20.32 -16.40 11.38
N GLU A 112 19.22 -17.13 11.59
CA GLU A 112 19.23 -18.50 12.10
C GLU A 112 19.86 -19.49 11.11
N ALA A 113 19.62 -19.31 9.81
CA ALA A 113 20.24 -20.12 8.75
C ALA A 113 21.77 -19.92 8.63
N SER A 114 22.28 -18.77 9.09
CA SER A 114 23.71 -18.46 9.07
C SER A 114 24.46 -19.10 10.25
N SER A 115 23.76 -19.52 11.31
CA SER A 115 24.36 -20.17 12.49
C SER A 115 24.61 -21.67 12.32
N SER A 116 24.17 -22.29 11.21
CA SER A 116 24.24 -23.74 10.98
C SER A 116 25.08 -24.19 9.79
N SER A 117 25.92 -23.33 9.18
CA SER A 117 26.74 -23.73 8.02
C SER A 117 28.22 -23.38 8.15
N SER A 118 29.07 -24.42 8.06
CA SER A 118 30.53 -24.33 8.00
C SER A 118 31.00 -23.52 6.77
N PRO A 119 32.09 -22.72 6.86
CA PRO A 119 32.43 -21.80 5.79
C PRO A 119 33.16 -22.50 4.64
N THR A 120 32.68 -22.30 3.42
CA THR A 120 33.47 -22.48 2.18
C THR A 120 33.80 -21.10 1.59
N PRO A 121 35.04 -20.85 1.10
CA PRO A 121 35.42 -19.53 0.63
C PRO A 121 35.24 -19.42 -0.88
N ALA A 122 34.23 -18.69 -1.36
CA ALA A 122 34.26 -18.07 -2.68
C ALA A 122 33.22 -16.94 -2.86
N ALA A 123 33.67 -15.86 -3.51
CA ALA A 123 32.96 -14.74 -4.10
C ALA A 123 32.56 -13.55 -3.19
N ASN A 124 33.07 -12.39 -3.58
CA ASN A 124 32.92 -11.07 -2.97
C ASN A 124 31.48 -10.53 -3.04
N ALA A 125 30.61 -11.01 -2.17
CA ALA A 125 29.43 -10.28 -1.73
C ALA A 125 29.73 -9.75 -0.31
N SER A 126 29.47 -8.46 -0.07
CA SER A 126 29.58 -7.83 1.24
C SER A 126 29.04 -8.78 2.33
N LYS A 127 29.92 -9.22 3.23
CA LYS A 127 29.56 -10.10 4.35
C LYS A 127 28.42 -9.44 5.09
N LYS A 128 27.20 -9.98 4.97
CA LYS A 128 26.05 -9.65 5.79
C LYS A 128 26.47 -9.98 7.22
N GLY A 129 26.97 -8.99 7.94
CA GLY A 129 27.54 -9.17 9.27
C GLY A 129 26.53 -9.83 10.20
N GLU A 130 27.02 -10.65 11.13
CA GLU A 130 26.20 -11.23 12.19
C GLU A 130 25.37 -10.13 12.84
N TRP A 131 24.07 -10.40 12.95
CA TRP A 131 23.12 -9.45 13.52
C TRP A 131 23.41 -9.23 15.00
N SER A 132 23.47 -7.97 15.41
CA SER A 132 23.68 -7.65 16.82
C SER A 132 22.46 -8.05 17.66
N ASP A 133 22.67 -8.36 18.94
CA ASP A 133 21.57 -8.60 19.89
C ASP A 133 20.59 -7.41 19.96
N PHE A 134 21.11 -6.21 19.73
CA PHE A 134 20.29 -5.00 19.61
C PHE A 134 19.35 -5.06 18.40
N GLU A 135 19.83 -5.47 17.23
CA GLU A 135 19.00 -5.60 16.02
C GLU A 135 17.92 -6.68 16.20
N LYS A 136 18.24 -7.81 16.84
CA LYS A 136 17.26 -8.86 17.18
C LYS A 136 16.15 -8.31 18.08
N LYS A 137 16.51 -7.67 19.19
CA LYS A 137 15.55 -7.02 20.09
C LYS A 137 14.74 -5.92 19.40
N LEU A 138 15.33 -5.18 18.47
CA LEU A 138 14.62 -4.16 17.72
C LEU A 138 13.59 -4.78 16.76
N VAL A 139 13.91 -5.90 16.11
CA VAL A 139 12.93 -6.66 15.31
C VAL A 139 11.78 -7.13 16.19
N ASP A 140 12.07 -7.78 17.31
CA ASP A 140 11.05 -8.28 18.24
C ASP A 140 10.15 -7.16 18.76
N PHE A 141 10.75 -6.01 19.11
CA PHE A 141 10.01 -4.82 19.53
C PHE A 141 9.07 -4.33 18.42
N CYS A 142 9.56 -4.19 17.18
CA CYS A 142 8.74 -3.75 16.06
C CYS A 142 7.60 -4.74 15.75
N LYS A 143 7.87 -6.05 15.78
CA LYS A 143 6.84 -7.08 15.59
C LYS A 143 5.75 -6.97 16.66
N ASN A 144 6.16 -6.89 17.92
CA ASN A 144 5.22 -6.75 19.03
C ASN A 144 4.36 -5.48 18.89
N GLN A 145 4.96 -4.34 18.51
CA GLN A 145 4.22 -3.09 18.28
C GLN A 145 3.13 -3.23 17.20
N ILE A 146 3.34 -4.03 16.15
CA ILE A 146 2.35 -4.28 15.10
C ILE A 146 1.27 -5.24 15.60
N GLU A 147 1.69 -6.32 16.26
CA GLU A 147 0.80 -7.39 16.72
C GLU A 147 -0.15 -6.94 17.83
N THR A 148 0.32 -6.05 18.72
CA THR A 148 -0.43 -5.51 19.84
C THR A 148 -0.99 -4.11 19.58
N ASP A 149 -0.99 -3.63 18.33
CA ASP A 149 -1.57 -2.33 18.00
C ASP A 149 -3.09 -2.35 18.24
N ASP A 150 -3.59 -1.45 19.09
CA ASP A 150 -5.02 -1.33 19.42
C ASP A 150 -5.77 -0.41 18.44
N SER A 151 -5.08 0.17 17.45
CA SER A 151 -5.70 1.01 16.44
C SER A 151 -6.83 0.29 15.71
N PRO A 152 -8.01 0.94 15.56
CA PRO A 152 -9.14 0.35 14.84
C PRO A 152 -8.90 0.22 13.34
N VAL A 153 -7.85 0.86 12.81
CA VAL A 153 -7.47 0.79 11.40
C VAL A 153 -6.23 -0.06 11.23
N TYR A 154 -5.11 0.32 11.84
CA TYR A 154 -3.82 -0.34 11.63
C TYR A 154 -3.78 -1.71 12.30
N GLY A 155 -3.94 -1.77 13.63
CA GLY A 155 -3.91 -3.02 14.38
C GLY A 155 -5.05 -3.98 14.04
N ALA A 156 -6.28 -3.48 13.94
CA ALA A 156 -7.42 -4.29 13.53
C ALA A 156 -7.25 -4.81 12.08
N GLY A 157 -6.78 -3.96 11.17
CA GLY A 157 -6.46 -4.32 9.80
C GLY A 157 -5.41 -5.42 9.71
N PHE A 158 -4.31 -5.26 10.45
CA PHE A 158 -3.26 -6.27 10.54
C PHE A 158 -3.82 -7.62 11.01
N ARG A 159 -4.56 -7.66 12.13
CA ARG A 159 -5.13 -8.92 12.64
C ARG A 159 -6.05 -9.61 11.63
N ILE A 160 -6.90 -8.86 10.94
CA ILE A 160 -7.80 -9.40 9.92
C ILE A 160 -7.01 -10.00 8.76
N VAL A 161 -6.10 -9.21 8.17
CA VAL A 161 -5.36 -9.61 6.97
C VAL A 161 -4.35 -10.72 7.30
N ASN A 162 -3.66 -10.64 8.44
CA ASN A 162 -2.71 -11.66 8.88
C ASN A 162 -3.43 -13.01 9.11
N CYS A 163 -4.64 -13.00 9.67
CA CYS A 163 -5.47 -14.21 9.78
C CYS A 163 -5.87 -14.80 8.41
N MET A 164 -6.06 -13.96 7.39
CA MET A 164 -6.31 -14.43 6.02
C MET A 164 -5.05 -15.01 5.39
N VAL A 165 -3.91 -14.36 5.57
CA VAL A 165 -2.61 -14.81 5.07
C VAL A 165 -2.20 -16.13 5.73
N ALA A 166 -2.40 -16.29 7.04
CA ALA A 166 -2.12 -17.54 7.75
C ALA A 166 -2.94 -18.74 7.23
N LYS A 167 -4.11 -18.50 6.63
CA LYS A 167 -4.96 -19.54 6.01
C LYS A 167 -4.61 -19.82 4.55
N SER A 168 -3.79 -18.99 3.93
CA SER A 168 -3.51 -19.00 2.50
C SER A 168 -2.11 -18.43 2.22
N SER A 169 -1.99 -17.55 1.23
CA SER A 169 -0.79 -16.76 0.97
C SER A 169 -1.14 -15.28 0.86
N LEU A 170 -0.13 -14.41 0.97
CA LEU A 170 -0.31 -12.97 0.73
C LEU A 170 -0.90 -12.70 -0.66
N GLN A 171 -0.43 -13.44 -1.69
CA GLN A 171 -0.91 -13.29 -3.05
C GLN A 171 -2.39 -13.68 -3.22
N GLU A 172 -2.84 -14.75 -2.57
CA GLU A 172 -4.24 -15.18 -2.60
C GLU A 172 -5.13 -14.24 -1.80
N THR A 173 -4.68 -13.83 -0.61
CA THR A 173 -5.37 -12.84 0.23
C THR A 173 -5.57 -11.53 -0.52
N LEU A 174 -4.53 -11.06 -1.20
CA LEU A 174 -4.57 -9.91 -2.08
C LEU A 174 -5.64 -10.14 -3.17
N LYS A 175 -5.55 -11.21 -3.97
CA LYS A 175 -6.54 -11.50 -5.03
C LYS A 175 -7.98 -11.51 -4.49
N GLU A 176 -8.21 -12.09 -3.32
CA GLU A 176 -9.55 -12.16 -2.71
C GLU A 176 -10.06 -10.79 -2.26
N ILE A 177 -9.24 -10.00 -1.56
CA ILE A 177 -9.58 -8.64 -1.13
C ILE A 177 -9.89 -7.76 -2.35
N LEU A 178 -9.05 -7.84 -3.37
CA LEU A 178 -9.20 -7.08 -4.61
C LEU A 178 -10.48 -7.47 -5.39
N ARG A 179 -10.77 -8.78 -5.46
CA ARG A 179 -12.01 -9.29 -6.07
C ARG A 179 -13.25 -8.78 -5.34
N ARG A 180 -13.24 -8.74 -4.00
CA ARG A 180 -14.34 -8.20 -3.20
C ARG A 180 -14.54 -6.70 -3.42
N SER A 181 -13.45 -5.94 -3.57
CA SER A 181 -13.49 -4.50 -3.82
C SER A 181 -14.15 -4.17 -5.17
N ARG A 182 -13.76 -4.86 -6.25
CA ARG A 182 -14.37 -4.67 -7.59
C ARG A 182 -15.87 -4.95 -7.62
N LYS A 183 -16.34 -5.98 -6.90
CA LYS A 183 -17.77 -6.30 -6.82
C LYS A 183 -18.59 -5.20 -6.15
N ARG A 184 -18.09 -4.60 -5.06
CA ARG A 184 -18.79 -3.48 -4.39
C ARG A 184 -18.92 -2.26 -5.31
N PHE A 185 -17.88 -1.96 -6.06
CA PHE A 185 -17.88 -0.83 -7.00
C PHE A 185 -18.93 -0.99 -8.11
N GLN A 186 -19.07 -2.20 -8.69
CA GLN A 186 -20.09 -2.48 -9.70
C GLN A 186 -21.52 -2.36 -9.16
N ILE A 187 -21.78 -2.80 -7.92
CA ILE A 187 -23.10 -2.70 -7.31
C ILE A 187 -23.49 -1.23 -7.10
N GLN A 188 -22.59 -0.41 -6.53
CA GLN A 188 -22.84 1.02 -6.32
C GLN A 188 -23.05 1.81 -7.63
N SER A 189 -22.29 1.48 -8.68
CA SER A 189 -22.47 2.09 -10.01
C SER A 189 -23.83 1.73 -10.63
N SER A 190 -24.33 0.51 -10.39
CA SER A 190 -25.63 0.05 -10.90
C SER A 190 -26.83 0.63 -10.17
N GLU A 191 -26.71 0.95 -8.87
CA GLU A 191 -27.76 1.60 -8.10
C GLU A 191 -27.85 3.10 -8.42
N SER A 192 -26.71 3.77 -8.62
CA SER A 192 -26.68 5.19 -8.98
C SER A 192 -27.18 5.47 -10.40
N ALA A 193 -27.22 4.45 -11.28
CA ALA A 193 -27.75 4.55 -12.64
C ALA A 193 -29.26 4.25 -12.73
N ARG A 194 -29.91 3.89 -11.62
CA ARG A 194 -31.35 3.59 -11.53
C ARG A 194 -32.17 4.69 -10.84
N LEU A 195 -31.51 5.74 -10.38
CA LEU A 195 -32.11 6.97 -9.86
C LEU A 195 -31.98 8.07 -10.91
#